data_AF-A0A6I1W447-F1
#
_entry.id   AF-A0A6I1W447-F1
#
_cell.length_a   1.000
_cell.length_b   1.000
_cell.length_c   1.000
_cell.angle_alpha   90.00
_cell.angle_beta   90.00
_cell.angle_gamma   90.00
#
_symmetry.space_group_name_H-M   'P 1'
#
loop_
_entity.id
_entity.type
_entity.pdbx_description
1 polymer ?
#
loop_
_entity_poly.entity_id
_entity_poly.type
_entity_poly.pdbx_seq_one_letter_code
_entity_poly.pdbx_strand_id
1 'polypeptide(L)'
;MQRSLNRTWQPASLPRRALYDYCVARQADMFYQQTVQALHEQKVTAAQFAQLQHVLSGTFKDVQAQVARLAVFDPDKGEVGLSGVFCIFFPGLNSPVFLFGGAEGLQQFETRARLKDAILSPLRAPALYDSIARYAALDQQALLAGMQELRLSVENIDADVFGFCVQAIHKKQASDVDFLLKEFKARRIALAGVDHALDVRELIDQGLLALSPPERWSSRFMRHAHELTLTPRSKGGQADLLSVKLPRLEAQVDELLRDWPTVWAVATARLQTLLVSHGHAPSDVHRLVVQVFDQAPQPGVVPVRSLSLVEALLERVTGYQPLPQNPDLIQVFMQPLANGELKPTRRLAATKLLTLLEQASPSFVQLMVQRQWAFFHAPYPEQSPDALVDRLSTIRMVMLRAELRLLSLENHLQATERAV
;
A
#
# COMPACT_ATOMS: atom_id res chain seq x y z
N MET A 1 11.52 19.81 15.92
CA MET A 1 10.48 19.28 15.02
C MET A 1 9.28 20.22 14.91
N GLN A 2 8.58 20.54 16.00
CA GLN A 2 7.43 21.47 16.00
C GLN A 2 7.71 22.85 15.34
N ARG A 3 8.88 23.46 15.61
CA ARG A 3 9.32 24.69 14.92
C ARG A 3 9.52 24.52 13.41
N SER A 4 9.95 23.34 12.96
CA SER A 4 10.14 23.03 11.55
C SER A 4 8.79 22.83 10.86
N LEU A 5 7.86 22.12 11.50
CA LEU A 5 6.48 21.94 11.02
C LEU A 5 5.79 23.29 10.83
N ASN A 6 5.80 24.14 11.86
CA ASN A 6 5.22 25.48 11.77
C ASN A 6 5.85 26.30 10.63
N ARG A 7 7.17 26.16 10.40
CA ARG A 7 7.86 26.84 9.29
C ARG A 7 7.45 26.29 7.92
N THR A 8 7.18 24.99 7.78
CA THR A 8 6.73 24.37 6.52
C THR A 8 5.33 24.84 6.12
N TRP A 9 4.45 25.10 7.08
CA TRP A 9 3.11 25.64 6.85
C TRP A 9 3.09 27.15 6.61
N GLN A 10 4.14 27.87 7.03
CA GLN A 10 4.28 29.32 6.84
C GLN A 10 4.80 29.69 5.44
N PRO A 11 4.48 30.89 4.94
CA PRO A 11 4.97 31.35 3.65
C PRO A 11 6.50 31.45 3.65
N ALA A 12 7.13 30.77 2.68
CA ALA A 12 8.55 30.97 2.38
C ALA A 12 8.73 32.25 1.55
N SER A 13 9.88 32.91 1.69
CA SER A 13 10.25 34.16 1.01
C SER A 13 10.59 34.00 -0.49
N LEU A 14 9.90 33.10 -1.20
CA LEU A 14 10.06 32.83 -2.64
C LEU A 14 8.67 32.73 -3.29
N PRO A 15 8.51 32.88 -4.63
CA PRO A 15 7.21 32.98 -5.31
C PRO A 15 6.47 31.63 -5.41
N ARG A 16 6.62 30.74 -4.44
CA ARG A 16 5.81 29.54 -4.24
C ARG A 16 4.72 29.89 -3.23
N ARG A 17 3.45 29.62 -3.57
CA ARG A 17 2.35 29.65 -2.58
C ARG A 17 2.77 28.83 -1.35
N ALA A 18 2.43 29.29 -0.15
CA ALA A 18 2.68 28.51 1.06
C ALA A 18 1.98 27.15 0.95
N LEU A 19 2.50 26.11 1.60
CA LEU A 19 1.84 24.79 1.61
C LEU A 19 0.40 24.90 2.09
N TYR A 20 0.16 25.75 3.11
CA TYR A 20 -1.17 26.09 3.59
C TYR A 20 -2.08 26.62 2.47
N ASP A 21 -1.64 27.67 1.76
CA ASP A 21 -2.43 28.29 0.68
C ASP A 21 -2.68 27.32 -0.48
N TYR A 22 -1.70 26.45 -0.78
CA TYR A 22 -1.88 25.40 -1.76
C TYR A 22 -2.96 24.40 -1.32
N CYS A 23 -2.89 23.90 -0.08
CA CYS A 23 -3.86 22.96 0.47
C CYS A 23 -5.27 23.55 0.50
N VAL A 24 -5.42 24.81 0.91
CA VAL A 24 -6.71 25.53 0.91
C VAL A 24 -7.27 25.64 -0.51
N ALA A 25 -6.45 26.13 -1.45
CA ALA A 25 -6.86 26.23 -2.85
C ALA A 25 -7.21 24.86 -3.45
N ARG A 26 -6.44 23.82 -3.12
CA ARG A 26 -6.67 22.46 -3.62
C ARG A 26 -8.00 21.88 -3.16
N GLN A 27 -8.33 22.02 -1.87
CA GLN A 27 -9.63 21.56 -1.36
C GLN A 27 -10.80 22.34 -1.99
N ALA A 28 -10.65 23.66 -2.17
CA ALA A 28 -11.66 24.49 -2.85
C ALA A 28 -11.85 24.06 -4.32
N ASP A 29 -10.76 23.83 -5.06
CA ASP A 29 -10.80 23.38 -6.45
C ASP A 29 -11.47 22.00 -6.56
N MET A 30 -11.13 21.06 -5.69
CA MET A 30 -11.76 19.73 -5.65
C MET A 30 -13.25 19.84 -5.38
N PHE A 31 -13.65 20.64 -4.39
CA PHE A 31 -15.04 20.87 -4.06
C PHE A 31 -15.80 21.45 -5.26
N TYR A 32 -15.25 22.46 -5.93
CA TYR A 32 -15.85 23.05 -7.12
C TYR A 32 -16.02 22.04 -8.24
N GLN A 33 -14.96 21.30 -8.58
CA GLN A 33 -14.99 20.28 -9.64
C GLN A 33 -16.06 19.20 -9.37
N GLN A 34 -16.11 18.70 -8.13
CA GLN A 34 -17.07 17.66 -7.75
C GLN A 34 -18.51 18.19 -7.69
N THR A 35 -18.70 19.46 -7.32
CA THR A 35 -20.01 20.11 -7.32
C THR A 35 -20.52 20.32 -8.76
N VAL A 36 -19.64 20.71 -9.69
CA VAL A 36 -19.98 20.80 -11.12
C VAL A 36 -20.29 19.42 -11.70
N GLN A 37 -19.49 18.41 -11.37
CA GLN A 37 -19.74 17.03 -11.80
C GLN A 37 -21.07 16.51 -11.27
N ALA A 38 -21.39 16.76 -10.00
CA ALA A 38 -22.65 16.34 -9.39
C ALA A 38 -23.88 17.04 -10.00
N LEU A 39 -23.74 18.29 -10.45
CA LEU A 39 -24.78 18.97 -11.22
C LEU A 39 -24.97 18.32 -12.60
N HIS A 40 -23.87 18.04 -13.31
CA HIS A 40 -23.91 17.37 -14.62
C HIS A 40 -24.54 15.97 -14.53
N GLU A 41 -24.22 15.22 -13.48
CA GLU A 41 -24.79 13.90 -13.18
C GLU A 41 -26.21 13.94 -12.59
N GLN A 42 -26.81 15.12 -12.45
CA GLN A 42 -28.16 15.33 -11.87
C GLN A 42 -28.32 14.83 -10.42
N LYS A 43 -27.21 14.67 -9.69
CA LYS A 43 -27.22 14.36 -8.24
C LYS A 43 -27.58 15.61 -7.41
N VAL A 44 -27.19 16.77 -7.91
CA VAL A 44 -27.43 18.08 -7.29
C VAL A 44 -28.33 18.92 -8.20
N THR A 45 -29.35 19.57 -7.64
CA THR A 45 -30.23 20.48 -8.39
C THR A 45 -29.57 21.83 -8.64
N ALA A 46 -30.04 22.60 -9.63
CA ALA A 46 -29.51 23.94 -9.89
C ALA A 46 -29.58 24.87 -8.66
N ALA A 47 -30.65 24.77 -7.86
CA ALA A 47 -30.81 25.52 -6.63
C ALA A 47 -29.79 25.10 -5.56
N GLN A 48 -29.56 23.79 -5.40
CA GLN A 48 -28.54 23.27 -4.48
C GLN A 48 -27.13 23.66 -4.94
N PHE A 49 -26.84 23.59 -6.24
CA PHE A 49 -25.57 24.01 -6.81
C PHE A 49 -25.27 25.48 -6.51
N ALA A 50 -26.23 26.38 -6.70
CA ALA A 50 -26.08 27.80 -6.36
C ALA A 50 -25.73 28.00 -4.87
N GLN A 51 -26.37 27.23 -3.98
CA GLN A 51 -26.07 27.27 -2.54
C GLN A 51 -24.68 26.69 -2.21
N LEU A 52 -24.26 25.61 -2.87
CA LEU A 52 -22.91 25.05 -2.71
C LEU A 52 -21.83 26.01 -3.23
N GLN A 53 -22.11 26.79 -4.28
CA GLN A 53 -21.18 27.82 -4.76
C GLN A 53 -20.89 28.90 -3.71
N HIS A 54 -21.82 29.19 -2.81
CA HIS A 54 -21.59 30.14 -1.73
C HIS A 54 -20.55 29.66 -0.70
N VAL A 55 -20.34 28.34 -0.59
CA VAL A 55 -19.27 27.76 0.24
C VAL A 55 -17.90 28.15 -0.32
N LEU A 56 -17.76 28.27 -1.64
CA LEU A 56 -16.51 28.69 -2.29
C LEU A 56 -16.23 30.18 -2.13
N SER A 57 -17.26 31.02 -2.09
CA SER A 57 -17.11 32.47 -1.95
C SER A 57 -16.97 32.94 -0.50
N GLY A 58 -17.24 32.07 0.49
CA GLY A 58 -17.17 32.41 1.92
C GLY A 58 -18.21 33.46 2.35
N THR A 59 -19.24 33.70 1.54
CA THR A 59 -20.25 34.74 1.78
C THR A 59 -21.53 34.12 2.33
N PHE A 60 -21.58 33.93 3.66
CA PHE A 60 -22.70 33.27 4.35
C PHE A 60 -23.89 34.16 4.68
N LYS A 61 -23.86 35.47 4.35
CA LYS A 61 -24.86 36.45 4.81
C LYS A 61 -26.27 36.27 4.23
N ASP A 62 -26.42 35.57 3.10
CA ASP A 62 -27.71 35.31 2.43
C ASP A 62 -27.92 33.81 2.08
N VAL A 63 -27.17 32.92 2.75
CA VAL A 63 -27.10 31.50 2.39
C VAL A 63 -28.05 30.71 3.27
N GLN A 64 -28.93 29.94 2.65
CA GLN A 64 -29.82 29.02 3.37
C GLN A 64 -29.06 27.78 3.88
N ALA A 65 -27.93 27.45 3.25
CA ALA A 65 -27.06 26.36 3.66
C ALA A 65 -26.12 26.75 4.82
N GLN A 66 -26.09 25.91 5.85
CA GLN A 66 -25.24 26.02 7.03
C GLN A 66 -24.05 25.08 6.89
N VAL A 67 -22.83 25.60 6.99
CA VAL A 67 -21.60 24.80 6.96
C VAL A 67 -21.13 24.53 8.37
N ALA A 68 -20.78 23.30 8.69
CA ALA A 68 -20.44 22.91 10.04
C ALA A 68 -19.34 21.85 10.11
N ARG A 69 -18.52 21.93 11.17
CA ARG A 69 -17.57 20.89 11.55
C ARG A 69 -18.30 19.75 12.23
N LEU A 70 -17.71 18.57 12.15
CA LEU A 70 -18.22 17.37 12.81
C LEU A 70 -17.35 16.97 14.01
N ALA A 71 -18.00 16.44 15.03
CA ALA A 71 -17.32 15.77 16.13
C ALA A 71 -18.17 14.63 16.67
N VAL A 72 -17.51 13.66 17.30
CA VAL A 72 -18.16 12.57 18.00
C VAL A 72 -18.12 12.88 19.49
N PHE A 73 -19.28 12.85 20.12
CA PHE A 73 -19.46 13.18 21.53
C PHE A 73 -20.02 11.98 22.28
N ASP A 74 -19.50 11.77 23.47
CA ASP A 74 -20.03 10.86 24.48
C ASP A 74 -20.21 11.65 25.79
N PRO A 75 -21.41 11.67 26.41
CA PRO A 75 -21.69 12.43 27.61
C PRO A 75 -20.71 12.22 28.77
N ASP A 76 -20.16 11.01 28.89
CA ASP A 76 -19.30 10.63 30.01
C ASP A 76 -17.81 10.78 29.69
N LYS A 77 -17.45 10.90 28.39
CA LYS A 77 -16.05 10.87 27.92
C LYS A 77 -15.60 12.13 27.20
N GLY A 78 -16.53 12.97 26.76
CA GLY A 78 -16.25 14.23 26.08
C GLY A 78 -16.37 14.16 24.56
N GLU A 79 -15.71 15.08 23.87
CA GLU A 79 -15.82 15.29 22.42
C GLU A 79 -14.49 15.00 21.70
N VAL A 80 -14.59 14.35 20.53
CA VAL A 80 -13.48 14.09 19.60
C VAL A 80 -13.83 14.72 18.25
N GLY A 81 -13.05 15.73 17.85
CA GLY A 81 -13.24 16.43 16.57
C GLY A 81 -12.81 15.60 15.38
N LEU A 82 -13.58 15.66 14.28
CA LEU A 82 -13.22 15.04 13.01
C LEU A 82 -12.58 16.12 12.11
N SER A 83 -11.26 16.04 11.94
CA SER A 83 -10.47 17.05 11.23
C SER A 83 -10.43 16.79 9.73
N GLY A 84 -10.54 17.83 8.91
CA GLY A 84 -10.43 17.70 7.45
C GLY A 84 -11.72 17.27 6.74
N VAL A 85 -12.83 17.23 7.48
CA VAL A 85 -14.18 17.01 6.95
C VAL A 85 -15.14 18.08 7.46
N PHE A 86 -16.10 18.47 6.63
CA PHE A 86 -17.18 19.37 7.00
C PHE A 86 -18.48 18.99 6.30
N CYS A 87 -19.60 19.41 6.89
CA CYS A 87 -20.92 19.19 6.35
C CYS A 87 -21.61 20.48 5.92
N ILE A 88 -22.50 20.35 4.94
CA ILE A 88 -23.34 21.44 4.45
C ILE A 88 -24.80 21.00 4.61
N PHE A 89 -25.51 21.72 5.47
CA PHE A 89 -26.91 21.45 5.83
C PHE A 89 -27.82 22.46 5.17
N PHE A 90 -28.80 21.98 4.42
CA PHE A 90 -29.88 22.82 3.89
C PHE A 90 -31.02 22.97 4.91
N PRO A 91 -31.86 24.01 4.82
CA PRO A 91 -33.03 24.17 5.68
C PRO A 91 -34.01 23.02 5.45
N GLY A 92 -34.66 22.57 6.53
CA GLY A 92 -35.59 21.43 6.49
C GLY A 92 -34.96 20.14 7.00
N LEU A 93 -35.74 19.35 7.75
CA LEU A 93 -35.28 18.11 8.38
C LEU A 93 -35.03 16.98 7.37
N ASN A 94 -35.79 16.98 6.27
CA ASN A 94 -35.70 16.00 5.19
C ASN A 94 -34.90 16.51 3.98
N SER A 95 -34.17 17.61 4.17
CA SER A 95 -33.31 18.15 3.13
C SER A 95 -32.01 17.36 3.06
N PRO A 96 -31.44 17.20 1.85
CA PRO A 96 -30.19 16.49 1.70
C PRO A 96 -29.07 17.22 2.43
N VAL A 97 -28.09 16.43 2.88
CA VAL A 97 -26.90 16.91 3.56
C VAL A 97 -25.70 16.49 2.75
N PHE A 98 -24.73 17.37 2.63
CA PHE A 98 -23.49 17.07 1.94
C PHE A 98 -22.35 16.95 2.95
N LEU A 99 -21.48 15.98 2.75
CA LEU A 99 -20.20 15.83 3.45
C LEU A 99 -19.10 16.07 2.43
N PHE A 100 -18.06 16.80 2.81
CA PHE A 100 -16.88 16.96 2.00
C PHE A 100 -15.62 16.72 2.82
N GLY A 101 -14.66 16.01 2.23
CA GLY A 101 -13.31 15.80 2.74
C GLY A 101 -12.35 15.42 1.63
N GLY A 102 -11.04 15.54 1.89
CA GLY A 102 -10.01 15.22 0.87
C GLY A 102 -9.95 13.75 0.47
N ALA A 103 -10.40 12.84 1.34
CA ALA A 103 -10.31 11.39 1.09
C ALA A 103 -11.48 10.87 0.25
N GLU A 104 -12.72 11.25 0.57
CA GLU A 104 -13.92 10.74 -0.11
C GLU A 104 -14.55 11.74 -1.08
N GLY A 105 -14.13 13.00 -1.06
CA GLY A 105 -14.74 14.07 -1.85
C GLY A 105 -16.15 14.42 -1.37
N LEU A 106 -16.95 14.98 -2.28
CA LEU A 106 -18.33 15.39 -2.05
C LEU A 106 -19.27 14.18 -2.03
N GLN A 107 -19.87 13.92 -0.88
CA GLN A 107 -20.88 12.90 -0.68
C GLN A 107 -22.22 13.53 -0.34
N GLN A 108 -23.30 12.97 -0.90
CA GLN A 108 -24.66 13.41 -0.62
C GLN A 108 -25.41 12.35 0.19
N PHE A 109 -26.11 12.80 1.23
CA PHE A 109 -26.99 11.99 2.06
C PHE A 109 -28.41 12.53 1.95
N GLU A 110 -29.40 11.63 1.88
CA GLU A 110 -30.82 12.00 1.75
C GLU A 110 -31.32 12.84 2.93
N THR A 111 -30.82 12.55 4.14
CA THR A 111 -31.27 13.20 5.37
C THR A 111 -30.14 13.35 6.40
N ARG A 112 -30.36 14.21 7.40
CA ARG A 112 -29.46 14.37 8.56
C ARG A 112 -29.29 13.06 9.35
N ALA A 113 -30.33 12.23 9.41
CA ALA A 113 -30.28 10.92 10.06
C ALA A 113 -29.35 9.96 9.32
N ARG A 114 -29.43 9.92 7.98
CA ARG A 114 -28.53 9.09 7.14
C ARG A 114 -27.07 9.50 7.29
N LEU A 115 -26.77 10.80 7.33
CA LEU A 115 -25.42 11.28 7.63
C LEU A 115 -24.96 10.80 9.01
N LYS A 116 -25.79 10.99 10.05
CA LYS A 116 -25.46 10.54 11.41
C LYS A 116 -25.13 9.05 11.44
N ASP A 117 -25.94 8.21 10.80
CA ASP A 117 -25.71 6.77 10.75
C ASP A 117 -24.43 6.43 9.98
N ALA A 118 -24.14 7.15 8.88
CA ALA A 118 -22.93 6.96 8.08
C ALA A 118 -21.63 7.32 8.84
N ILE A 119 -21.69 8.24 9.80
CA ILE A 119 -20.53 8.59 10.65
C ILE A 119 -20.43 7.68 11.89
N LEU A 120 -21.55 7.42 12.57
CA LEU A 120 -21.51 6.73 13.87
C LEU A 120 -21.48 5.20 13.76
N SER A 121 -22.10 4.61 12.73
CA SER A 121 -22.16 3.15 12.58
C SER A 121 -20.79 2.53 12.30
N PRO A 122 -19.93 3.10 11.42
CA PRO A 122 -18.59 2.59 11.20
C PRO A 122 -17.73 2.53 12.48
N LEU A 123 -17.90 3.48 13.40
CA LEU A 123 -17.17 3.52 14.67
C LEU A 123 -17.52 2.37 15.63
N ARG A 124 -18.60 1.62 15.35
CA ARG A 124 -18.98 0.42 16.11
C ARG A 124 -18.56 -0.88 15.41
N ALA A 125 -18.11 -0.80 14.16
CA ALA A 125 -17.76 -1.95 13.34
C ALA A 125 -16.24 -2.01 13.14
N PRO A 126 -15.52 -3.02 13.66
CA PRO A 126 -14.06 -3.09 13.56
C PRO A 126 -13.52 -2.93 12.14
N ALA A 127 -14.17 -3.56 11.16
CA ALA A 127 -13.77 -3.49 9.74
C ALA A 127 -13.93 -2.11 9.09
N LEU A 128 -14.76 -1.23 9.67
CA LEU A 128 -15.06 0.10 9.12
C LEU A 128 -14.59 1.24 10.04
N TYR A 129 -14.08 0.92 11.23
CA TYR A 129 -13.68 1.90 12.24
C TYR A 129 -12.73 2.96 11.70
N ASP A 130 -11.69 2.51 10.98
CA ASP A 130 -10.66 3.37 10.44
C ASP A 130 -11.18 4.37 9.39
N SER A 131 -12.30 4.09 8.72
CA SER A 131 -12.91 5.00 7.75
C SER A 131 -13.33 6.35 8.35
N ILE A 132 -13.64 6.37 9.65
CA ILE A 132 -14.01 7.59 10.38
C ILE A 132 -12.91 7.99 11.36
N ALA A 133 -12.28 7.02 12.04
CA ALA A 133 -11.26 7.30 13.05
C ALA A 133 -10.02 8.00 12.49
N ARG A 134 -9.73 7.87 11.19
CA ARG A 134 -8.67 8.63 10.50
C ARG A 134 -8.78 10.15 10.63
N TYR A 135 -9.97 10.67 10.87
CA TYR A 135 -10.22 12.11 11.06
C TYR A 135 -9.95 12.58 12.50
N ALA A 136 -9.91 11.66 13.47
CA ALA A 136 -9.57 11.97 14.85
C ALA A 136 -8.05 11.99 15.05
N ALA A 137 -7.56 12.88 15.91
CA ALA A 137 -6.16 12.89 16.32
C ALA A 137 -5.79 11.57 17.02
N LEU A 138 -4.56 11.09 16.82
CA LEU A 138 -4.10 9.77 17.27
C LEU A 138 -4.15 9.62 18.79
N ASP A 139 -3.90 10.69 19.52
CA ASP A 139 -4.01 10.75 20.98
C ASP A 139 -5.46 10.68 21.47
N GLN A 140 -6.44 10.99 20.62
CA GLN A 140 -7.86 10.91 20.91
C GLN A 140 -8.53 9.60 20.43
N GLN A 141 -7.89 8.82 19.55
CA GLN A 141 -8.51 7.59 19.04
C GLN A 141 -8.76 6.52 20.12
N ALA A 142 -7.97 6.48 21.19
CA ALA A 142 -8.23 5.57 22.32
C ALA A 142 -9.47 6.00 23.12
N LEU A 143 -9.70 7.31 23.25
CA LEU A 143 -10.92 7.86 23.82
C LEU A 143 -12.12 7.50 22.94
N LEU A 144 -12.01 7.73 21.63
CA LEU A 144 -13.04 7.42 20.63
C LEU A 144 -13.44 5.95 20.63
N ALA A 145 -12.47 5.03 20.62
CA ALA A 145 -12.71 3.58 20.69
C ALA A 145 -13.38 3.15 22.00
N GLY A 146 -13.17 3.92 23.07
CA GLY A 146 -13.78 3.67 24.36
C GLY A 146 -15.22 4.17 24.48
N MET A 147 -15.68 5.09 23.63
CA MET A 147 -17.01 5.71 23.74
C MET A 147 -18.14 4.68 23.58
N GLN A 148 -19.14 4.76 24.46
CA GLN A 148 -20.27 3.83 24.49
C GLN A 148 -21.51 4.51 23.90
N GLU A 149 -21.77 5.76 24.29
CA GLU A 149 -22.90 6.54 23.80
C GLU A 149 -22.47 7.54 22.72
N LEU A 150 -22.15 7.02 21.54
CA LEU A 150 -21.78 7.85 20.39
C LEU A 150 -22.94 8.77 19.96
N ARG A 151 -22.69 10.08 20.00
CA ARG A 151 -23.56 11.13 19.44
C ARG A 151 -22.78 11.96 18.43
N LEU A 152 -23.45 12.41 17.38
CA LEU A 152 -22.86 13.35 16.42
C LEU A 152 -23.08 14.78 16.94
N SER A 153 -21.98 15.50 17.14
CA SER A 153 -21.95 16.93 17.42
C SER A 153 -21.63 17.69 16.14
N VAL A 154 -22.31 18.82 15.95
CA VAL A 154 -22.20 19.67 14.76
C VAL A 154 -22.10 21.11 15.22
N GLU A 155 -21.04 21.81 14.81
CA GLU A 155 -20.81 23.22 15.15
C GLU A 155 -20.55 24.04 13.88
N ASN A 156 -21.14 25.22 13.80
CA ASN A 156 -21.02 26.09 12.63
C ASN A 156 -19.59 26.55 12.39
N ILE A 157 -19.26 26.65 11.10
CA ILE A 157 -18.03 27.27 10.63
C ILE A 157 -18.40 28.66 10.12
N ASP A 158 -18.17 29.69 10.94
CA ASP A 158 -18.45 31.09 10.61
C ASP A 158 -17.27 31.80 9.90
N ALA A 159 -16.37 31.03 9.29
CA ALA A 159 -15.12 31.48 8.68
C ALA A 159 -14.91 30.89 7.28
N ASP A 160 -13.78 31.19 6.63
CA ASP A 160 -13.34 30.46 5.43
C ASP A 160 -13.29 28.96 5.73
N VAL A 161 -14.16 28.20 5.08
CA VAL A 161 -14.40 26.78 5.36
C VAL A 161 -13.17 25.94 5.04
N PHE A 162 -12.51 26.22 3.91
CA PHE A 162 -11.35 25.47 3.47
C PHE A 162 -10.12 25.81 4.34
N GLY A 163 -9.92 27.10 4.64
CA GLY A 163 -8.94 27.54 5.63
C GLY A 163 -9.14 26.89 7.00
N PHE A 164 -10.39 26.86 7.49
CA PHE A 164 -10.74 26.20 8.75
C PHE A 164 -10.38 24.70 8.73
N CYS A 165 -10.72 24.00 7.65
CA CYS A 165 -10.46 22.57 7.52
C CYS A 165 -8.97 22.26 7.43
N VAL A 166 -8.21 23.00 6.63
CA VAL A 166 -6.75 22.83 6.53
C VAL A 166 -6.06 23.17 7.86
N GLN A 167 -6.55 24.18 8.58
CA GLN A 167 -6.03 24.50 9.91
C GLN A 167 -6.34 23.38 10.93
N ALA A 168 -7.51 22.73 10.85
CA ALA A 168 -7.83 21.57 11.67
C ALA A 168 -6.90 20.38 11.35
N ILE A 169 -6.62 20.11 10.06
CA ILE A 169 -5.66 19.09 9.62
C ILE A 169 -4.25 19.41 10.16
N HIS A 170 -3.81 20.67 10.10
CA HIS A 170 -2.53 21.09 10.64
C HIS A 170 -2.43 20.88 12.16
N LYS A 171 -3.48 21.23 12.92
CA LYS A 171 -3.55 20.97 14.37
C LYS A 171 -3.50 19.47 14.67
N LYS A 172 -4.26 18.67 13.92
CA LYS A 172 -4.21 17.20 14.02
C LYS A 172 -2.82 16.66 13.77
N GLN A 173 -2.16 17.07 12.68
CA GLN A 173 -0.79 16.64 12.34
C GLN A 173 0.19 16.94 13.48
N ALA A 174 0.11 18.14 14.07
CA ALA A 174 0.95 18.49 15.21
C ALA A 174 0.70 17.58 16.42
N SER A 175 -0.58 17.30 16.75
CA SER A 175 -0.95 16.37 17.84
C SER A 175 -0.45 14.95 17.58
N ASP A 176 -0.64 14.45 16.35
CA ASP A 176 -0.24 13.12 15.92
C ASP A 176 1.27 12.92 16.03
N VAL A 177 2.05 13.90 15.59
CA VAL A 177 3.51 13.89 15.71
C VAL A 177 3.93 13.90 17.17
N ASP A 178 3.34 14.78 18.00
CA ASP A 178 3.68 14.88 19.42
C ASP A 178 3.34 13.58 20.18
N PHE A 179 2.22 12.94 19.84
CA PHE A 179 1.83 11.64 20.37
C PHE A 179 2.83 10.54 19.97
N LEU A 180 3.10 10.38 18.67
CA LEU A 180 3.98 9.31 18.20
C LEU A 180 5.44 9.52 18.62
N LEU A 181 5.91 10.76 18.76
CA LEU A 181 7.23 11.02 19.34
C LEU A 181 7.34 10.55 20.79
N LYS A 182 6.27 10.68 21.60
CA LYS A 182 6.23 10.14 22.97
C LYS A 182 6.27 8.60 22.95
N GLU A 183 5.50 7.97 22.07
CA GLU A 183 5.49 6.52 21.91
C GLU A 183 6.83 5.97 21.40
N PHE A 184 7.51 6.69 20.50
CA PHE A 184 8.84 6.35 20.00
C PHE A 184 9.89 6.43 21.12
N LYS A 185 9.88 7.51 21.91
CA LYS A 185 10.74 7.65 23.09
C LYS A 185 10.50 6.54 24.12
N ALA A 186 9.25 6.10 24.26
CA ALA A 186 8.86 4.97 25.08
C ALA A 186 9.19 3.60 24.45
N ARG A 187 9.85 3.57 23.28
CA ARG A 187 10.21 2.37 22.50
C ARG A 187 9.02 1.48 22.13
N ARG A 188 7.82 2.06 22.00
CA ARG A 188 6.59 1.33 21.63
C ARG A 188 6.33 1.33 20.12
N ILE A 189 6.91 2.27 19.39
CA ILE A 189 6.85 2.36 17.93
C ILE A 189 8.24 2.63 17.34
N ALA A 190 8.41 2.32 16.05
CA ALA A 190 9.60 2.71 15.29
C ALA A 190 9.49 4.15 14.76
N LEU A 191 10.61 4.73 14.33
CA LEU A 191 10.65 6.07 13.70
C LEU A 191 9.70 6.18 12.49
N ALA A 192 9.42 5.05 11.82
CA ALA A 192 8.45 4.95 10.72
C ALA A 192 7.04 5.39 11.11
N GLY A 193 6.64 5.13 12.36
CA GLY A 193 5.35 5.61 12.86
C GLY A 193 5.31 7.13 12.90
N VAL A 194 6.42 7.78 13.27
CA VAL A 194 6.50 9.25 13.31
C VAL A 194 6.43 9.86 11.91
N ASP A 195 7.03 9.22 10.90
CA ASP A 195 6.87 9.65 9.50
C ASP A 195 5.42 9.53 9.00
N HIS A 196 4.68 8.50 9.45
CA HIS A 196 3.26 8.38 9.15
C HIS A 196 2.42 9.54 9.73
N ALA A 197 2.68 10.00 10.96
CA ALA A 197 1.98 11.18 11.51
C ALA A 197 2.24 12.47 10.70
N LEU A 198 3.28 12.51 9.87
CA LEU A 198 3.54 13.65 8.99
C LEU A 198 2.72 13.58 7.70
N ASP A 199 2.13 12.43 7.36
CA ASP A 199 1.40 12.26 6.11
C ASP A 199 -0.07 12.67 6.25
N VAL A 200 -0.38 13.90 5.84
CA VAL A 200 -1.75 14.43 5.79
C VAL A 200 -2.34 14.41 4.39
N ARG A 201 -1.64 13.82 3.40
CA ARG A 201 -2.01 13.91 1.98
C ARG A 201 -3.42 13.41 1.74
N GLU A 202 -3.79 12.27 2.33
CA GLU A 202 -5.15 11.71 2.24
C GLU A 202 -6.23 12.70 2.72
N LEU A 203 -5.95 13.48 3.77
CA LEU A 203 -6.90 14.47 4.32
C LEU A 203 -7.03 15.72 3.44
N ILE A 204 -6.06 15.98 2.57
CA ILE A 204 -6.08 17.10 1.61
C ILE A 204 -6.71 16.66 0.29
N ASP A 205 -6.18 15.58 -0.30
CA ASP A 205 -6.55 15.04 -1.59
C ASP A 205 -5.98 13.62 -1.72
N GLN A 206 -6.86 12.62 -1.85
CA GLN A 206 -6.47 11.23 -2.04
C GLN A 206 -5.49 11.03 -3.22
N GLY A 207 -5.60 11.83 -4.28
CA GLY A 207 -4.70 11.79 -5.44
C GLY A 207 -3.24 12.11 -5.10
N LEU A 208 -2.97 12.84 -4.02
CA LEU A 208 -1.60 13.14 -3.57
C LEU A 208 -0.86 11.90 -3.04
N LEU A 209 -1.59 10.84 -2.68
CA LEU A 209 -0.97 9.56 -2.28
C LEU A 209 -0.26 8.88 -3.46
N ALA A 210 -0.74 9.10 -4.70
CA ALA A 210 -0.13 8.57 -5.92
C ALA A 210 1.23 9.21 -6.24
N LEU A 211 1.53 10.39 -5.67
CA LEU A 211 2.79 11.11 -5.88
C LEU A 211 3.95 10.59 -5.01
N SER A 212 3.79 9.44 -4.35
CA SER A 212 4.79 8.92 -3.41
C SER A 212 6.10 8.56 -4.12
N PRO A 213 7.24 9.22 -3.80
CA PRO A 213 8.54 8.84 -4.35
C PRO A 213 9.00 7.49 -3.77
N PRO A 214 9.80 6.71 -4.51
CA PRO A 214 10.26 5.37 -4.10
C PRO A 214 11.13 5.36 -2.83
N GLU A 215 11.56 6.53 -2.35
CA GLU A 215 12.47 6.68 -1.20
C GLU A 215 11.75 7.00 0.13
N ARG A 216 10.41 7.20 0.12
CA ARG A 216 9.66 7.36 1.38
C ARG A 216 9.40 6.00 2.02
N TRP A 217 9.54 5.93 3.35
CA TRP A 217 9.08 4.77 4.11
C TRP A 217 7.56 4.62 3.87
N SER A 218 7.07 3.40 3.67
CA SER A 218 5.67 3.17 3.29
C SER A 218 4.74 3.84 4.31
N SER A 219 3.91 4.78 3.85
CA SER A 219 3.01 5.57 4.71
C SER A 219 1.83 4.78 5.26
N ARG A 220 1.76 3.47 5.03
CA ARG A 220 0.72 2.57 5.53
C ARG A 220 1.12 2.00 6.89
N PHE A 221 1.11 2.85 7.91
CA PHE A 221 1.21 2.38 9.30
C PHE A 221 -0.14 1.81 9.72
N MET A 222 -0.19 0.50 10.00
CA MET A 222 -1.38 -0.13 10.59
C MET A 222 -1.32 -0.07 12.12
N ARG A 223 -2.14 0.79 12.72
CA ARG A 223 -2.31 0.90 14.19
C ARG A 223 -2.94 -0.36 14.79
N HIS A 224 -3.84 -1.01 14.05
CA HIS A 224 -4.66 -2.14 14.49
C HIS A 224 -4.13 -3.55 14.15
N ALA A 225 -2.90 -3.69 13.67
CA ALA A 225 -2.19 -4.99 13.65
C ALA A 225 -1.89 -5.55 15.07
N HIS A 226 -2.57 -5.02 16.10
CA HIS A 226 -2.55 -5.45 17.48
C HIS A 226 -3.30 -6.77 17.73
N GLU A 227 -3.92 -7.41 16.73
CA GLU A 227 -4.42 -8.78 16.89
C GLU A 227 -3.29 -9.79 17.17
N LEU A 228 -2.04 -9.43 16.90
CA LEU A 228 -0.86 -10.13 17.44
C LEU A 228 -0.36 -9.43 18.71
N THR A 229 -1.24 -9.32 19.71
CA THR A 229 -0.85 -8.94 21.07
C THR A 229 -0.04 -10.10 21.67
N LEU A 230 1.29 -10.06 21.51
CA LEU A 230 2.20 -10.86 22.32
C LEU A 230 2.24 -10.27 23.73
N THR A 231 1.20 -10.55 24.51
CA THR A 231 1.19 -10.33 25.96
C THR A 231 1.23 -11.69 26.65
N PRO A 232 2.36 -12.11 27.22
CA PRO A 232 2.34 -13.04 28.33
C PRO A 232 2.14 -12.27 29.63
N ARG A 233 1.37 -12.90 30.52
CA ARG A 233 1.09 -12.43 31.88
C ARG A 233 2.32 -12.53 32.81
N SER A 234 3.48 -12.99 32.32
CA SER A 234 4.74 -13.10 33.08
C SER A 234 5.99 -12.99 32.19
N LYS A 235 7.12 -12.62 32.80
CA LYS A 235 8.43 -12.40 32.14
C LYS A 235 9.10 -13.66 31.59
N GLY A 236 8.67 -14.87 31.97
CA GLY A 236 9.34 -16.15 31.64
C GLY A 236 8.56 -17.08 30.71
N GLY A 237 7.71 -16.55 29.82
CA GLY A 237 6.93 -17.34 28.85
C GLY A 237 6.94 -16.77 27.43
N GLN A 238 7.84 -15.81 27.15
CA GLN A 238 7.92 -15.14 25.84
C GLN A 238 8.65 -15.97 24.79
N ALA A 239 9.75 -16.64 25.17
CA ALA A 239 10.50 -17.52 24.29
C ALA A 239 9.63 -18.72 23.85
N ASP A 240 8.89 -19.33 24.78
CA ASP A 240 7.97 -20.45 24.51
C ASP A 240 6.79 -20.03 23.60
N LEU A 241 6.23 -18.83 23.80
CA LEU A 241 5.17 -18.31 22.92
C LEU A 241 5.68 -17.99 21.52
N LEU A 242 6.94 -17.54 21.38
CA LEU A 242 7.55 -17.23 20.09
C LEU A 242 7.91 -18.50 19.33
N SER A 243 8.46 -19.52 20.00
CA SER A 243 8.76 -20.81 19.38
C SER A 243 7.51 -21.58 18.93
N VAL A 244 6.36 -21.38 19.56
CA VAL A 244 5.07 -21.91 19.06
C VAL A 244 4.52 -21.11 17.87
N LYS A 245 4.79 -19.80 17.79
CA LYS A 245 4.22 -18.92 16.77
C LYS A 245 5.07 -18.78 15.51
N LEU A 246 6.40 -18.91 15.61
CA LEU A 246 7.33 -18.83 14.49
C LEU A 246 7.01 -19.83 13.37
N PRO A 247 6.80 -21.14 13.64
CA PRO A 247 6.50 -22.10 12.57
C PRO A 247 5.18 -21.80 11.84
N ARG A 248 4.19 -21.26 12.55
CA ARG A 248 2.91 -20.84 11.92
C ARG A 248 3.11 -19.62 11.03
N LEU A 249 3.97 -18.71 11.44
CA LEU A 249 4.27 -17.50 10.70
C LEU A 249 5.13 -17.81 9.46
N GLU A 250 6.11 -18.70 9.58
CA GLU A 250 6.88 -19.22 8.44
C GLU A 250 5.94 -19.90 7.44
N ALA A 251 5.08 -20.81 7.89
CA ALA A 251 4.08 -21.43 7.02
C ALA A 251 3.16 -20.40 6.35
N GLN A 252 2.80 -19.31 7.04
CA GLN A 252 2.01 -18.22 6.48
C GLN A 252 2.79 -17.41 5.44
N VAL A 253 4.08 -17.14 5.67
CA VAL A 253 4.96 -16.47 4.70
C VAL A 253 5.15 -17.34 3.47
N ASP A 254 5.40 -18.64 3.65
CA ASP A 254 5.53 -19.60 2.57
C ASP A 254 4.25 -19.69 1.74
N GLU A 255 3.08 -19.64 2.40
CA GLU A 255 1.80 -19.60 1.71
C GLU A 255 1.63 -18.33 0.87
N LEU A 256 1.97 -17.18 1.44
CA LEU A 256 1.88 -15.87 0.79
C LEU A 256 2.86 -15.75 -0.39
N LEU A 257 4.00 -16.44 -0.33
CA LEU A 257 5.05 -16.42 -1.36
C LEU A 257 5.02 -17.63 -2.30
N ARG A 258 4.05 -18.54 -2.13
CA ARG A 258 3.95 -19.81 -2.88
C ARG A 258 4.08 -19.62 -4.39
N ASP A 259 3.39 -18.62 -4.92
CA ASP A 259 3.32 -18.32 -6.35
C ASP A 259 4.19 -17.12 -6.77
N TRP A 260 5.23 -16.80 -5.99
CA TRP A 260 6.09 -15.65 -6.25
C TRP A 260 6.77 -15.76 -7.64
N PRO A 261 6.56 -14.79 -8.56
CA PRO A 261 7.13 -14.84 -9.91
C PRO A 261 8.65 -14.58 -9.89
N THR A 262 9.40 -15.64 -9.64
CA THR A 262 10.86 -15.63 -9.72
C THR A 262 11.34 -15.43 -11.16
N VAL A 263 12.59 -14.96 -11.31
CA VAL A 263 13.24 -14.80 -12.62
C VAL A 263 13.18 -16.10 -13.43
N TRP A 264 13.40 -17.23 -12.76
CA TRP A 264 13.35 -18.56 -13.36
C TRP A 264 11.94 -18.93 -13.82
N ALA A 265 10.91 -18.70 -13.00
CA ALA A 265 9.53 -19.04 -13.32
C ALA A 265 9.01 -18.25 -14.53
N VAL A 266 9.34 -16.95 -14.61
CA VAL A 266 8.92 -16.10 -15.74
C VAL A 266 9.70 -16.45 -17.02
N ALA A 267 11.01 -16.71 -16.93
CA ALA A 267 11.79 -17.19 -18.06
C ALA A 267 11.27 -18.53 -18.59
N THR A 268 10.97 -19.46 -17.69
CA THR A 268 10.34 -20.75 -18.01
C THR A 268 9.02 -20.54 -18.73
N ALA A 269 8.09 -19.77 -18.16
CA ALA A 269 6.77 -19.52 -18.75
C ALA A 269 6.86 -18.88 -20.13
N ARG A 270 7.77 -17.90 -20.30
CA ARG A 270 7.98 -17.23 -21.60
C ARG A 270 8.54 -18.20 -22.65
N LEU A 271 9.52 -19.03 -22.28
CA LEU A 271 10.07 -20.05 -23.17
C LEU A 271 9.02 -21.12 -23.52
N GLN A 272 8.15 -21.51 -22.58
CA GLN A 272 7.06 -22.45 -22.85
C GLN A 272 6.10 -21.90 -23.91
N THR A 273 5.70 -20.62 -23.79
CA THR A 273 4.83 -19.96 -24.79
C THR A 273 5.49 -19.94 -26.18
N LEU A 274 6.79 -19.60 -26.24
CA LEU A 274 7.52 -19.55 -27.51
C LEU A 274 7.82 -20.93 -28.09
N LEU A 275 8.06 -21.95 -27.27
CA LEU A 275 8.23 -23.32 -27.75
C LEU A 275 6.93 -23.85 -28.36
N VAL A 276 5.78 -23.57 -27.74
CA VAL A 276 4.47 -23.94 -28.29
C VAL A 276 4.23 -23.26 -29.64
N SER A 277 4.58 -21.99 -29.80
CA SER A 277 4.44 -21.30 -31.10
C SER A 277 5.36 -21.87 -32.19
N HIS A 278 6.44 -22.54 -31.80
CA HIS A 278 7.36 -23.24 -32.71
C HIS A 278 7.06 -24.75 -32.84
N GLY A 279 5.92 -25.23 -32.32
CA GLY A 279 5.48 -26.62 -32.47
C GLY A 279 6.11 -27.63 -31.51
N HIS A 280 6.68 -27.15 -30.39
CA HIS A 280 7.24 -27.98 -29.32
C HIS A 280 6.28 -28.12 -28.14
N ALA A 281 6.48 -29.15 -27.32
CA ALA A 281 5.70 -29.30 -26.10
C ALA A 281 6.20 -28.31 -25.03
N PRO A 282 5.32 -27.75 -24.18
CA PRO A 282 5.76 -26.81 -23.14
C PRO A 282 6.72 -27.47 -22.13
N SER A 283 6.56 -28.78 -21.87
CA SER A 283 7.48 -29.55 -21.01
C SER A 283 8.88 -29.71 -21.58
N ASP A 284 9.10 -29.42 -22.86
CA ASP A 284 10.43 -29.49 -23.48
C ASP A 284 11.39 -28.45 -22.89
N VAL A 285 10.91 -27.32 -22.33
CA VAL A 285 11.76 -26.32 -21.66
C VAL A 285 12.68 -26.94 -20.61
N HIS A 286 12.16 -27.89 -19.83
CA HIS A 286 12.90 -28.52 -18.72
C HIS A 286 13.85 -29.62 -19.19
N ARG A 287 13.74 -30.05 -20.45
CA ARG A 287 14.49 -31.19 -21.01
C ARG A 287 15.53 -30.75 -22.04
N LEU A 288 15.42 -29.53 -22.55
CA LEU A 288 16.34 -28.99 -23.53
C LEU A 288 17.61 -28.49 -22.84
N VAL A 289 18.74 -29.07 -23.25
CA VAL A 289 20.08 -28.72 -22.79
C VAL A 289 20.85 -28.12 -23.96
N VAL A 290 21.43 -26.96 -23.76
CA VAL A 290 22.30 -26.26 -24.70
C VAL A 290 23.74 -26.52 -24.29
N GLN A 291 24.53 -27.08 -25.20
CA GLN A 291 25.96 -27.27 -25.01
C GLN A 291 26.73 -26.33 -25.94
N VAL A 292 27.78 -25.73 -25.40
CA VAL A 292 28.66 -24.80 -26.10
C VAL A 292 30.05 -25.39 -26.19
N PHE A 293 30.64 -25.32 -27.38
CA PHE A 293 31.96 -25.85 -27.70
C PHE A 293 32.89 -24.72 -28.15
N ASP A 294 34.19 -24.92 -27.98
CA ASP A 294 35.25 -24.06 -28.51
C ASP A 294 35.50 -24.31 -30.01
N GLN A 295 35.16 -25.51 -30.49
CA GLN A 295 35.29 -25.96 -31.86
C GLN A 295 34.01 -26.68 -32.31
N ALA A 296 33.86 -26.93 -33.61
CA ALA A 296 32.69 -27.66 -34.12
C ALA A 296 32.57 -29.03 -33.43
N PRO A 297 31.39 -29.43 -32.94
CA PRO A 297 31.22 -30.61 -32.11
C PRO A 297 31.58 -31.89 -32.87
N GLN A 298 32.55 -32.64 -32.33
CA GLN A 298 33.00 -33.94 -32.83
C GLN A 298 32.85 -35.02 -31.75
N PRO A 299 32.73 -36.31 -32.12
CA PRO A 299 32.66 -37.40 -31.15
C PRO A 299 33.89 -37.41 -30.23
N GLY A 300 33.69 -37.28 -28.92
CA GLY A 300 34.77 -37.30 -27.91
C GLY A 300 35.22 -35.91 -27.41
N VAL A 301 34.74 -34.82 -28.01
CA VAL A 301 34.97 -33.46 -27.51
C VAL A 301 34.00 -33.16 -26.36
N VAL A 302 34.52 -32.69 -25.23
CA VAL A 302 33.72 -32.31 -24.05
C VAL A 302 33.21 -30.88 -24.23
N PRO A 303 31.93 -30.59 -23.93
CA PRO A 303 31.41 -29.24 -24.01
C PRO A 303 32.10 -28.34 -22.99
N VAL A 304 32.41 -27.11 -23.40
CA VAL A 304 32.97 -26.07 -22.52
C VAL A 304 31.92 -25.67 -21.48
N ARG A 305 30.65 -25.60 -21.91
CA ARG A 305 29.52 -25.20 -21.06
C ARG A 305 28.29 -26.02 -21.40
N SER A 306 27.52 -26.37 -20.39
CA SER A 306 26.22 -27.02 -20.54
C SER A 306 25.20 -26.25 -19.71
N LEU A 307 24.14 -25.80 -20.37
CA LEU A 307 23.13 -24.90 -19.84
C LEU A 307 21.74 -25.48 -20.11
N SER A 308 20.80 -25.26 -19.22
CA SER A 308 19.38 -25.37 -19.53
C SER A 308 18.97 -24.27 -20.53
N LEU A 309 17.84 -24.48 -21.20
CA LEU A 309 17.27 -23.45 -22.07
C LEU A 309 16.96 -22.14 -21.32
N VAL A 310 16.62 -22.24 -20.03
CA VAL A 310 16.34 -21.09 -19.17
C VAL A 310 17.62 -20.29 -18.88
N GLU A 311 18.72 -20.96 -18.52
CA GLU A 311 20.02 -20.31 -18.32
C GLU A 311 20.52 -19.63 -19.59
N ALA A 312 20.39 -20.30 -20.74
CA ALA A 312 20.75 -19.73 -22.04
C ALA A 312 19.98 -18.42 -22.34
N LEU A 313 18.70 -18.33 -21.96
CA LEU A 313 17.91 -17.11 -22.05
C LEU A 313 18.41 -16.04 -21.07
N LEU A 314 18.62 -16.41 -19.80
CA LEU A 314 19.04 -15.47 -18.77
C LEU A 314 20.41 -14.87 -19.05
N GLU A 315 21.37 -15.65 -19.56
CA GLU A 315 22.68 -15.16 -19.96
C GLU A 315 22.62 -14.19 -21.14
N ARG A 316 21.71 -14.43 -22.08
CA ARG A 316 21.48 -13.50 -23.19
C ARG A 316 20.84 -12.19 -22.71
N VAL A 317 19.85 -12.27 -21.83
CA VAL A 317 19.15 -11.08 -21.29
C VAL A 317 20.07 -10.24 -20.41
N THR A 318 20.91 -10.89 -19.58
CA THR A 318 21.83 -10.19 -18.67
C THR A 318 23.11 -9.73 -19.35
N GLY A 319 23.49 -10.35 -20.48
CA GLY A 319 24.75 -10.10 -21.16
C GLY A 319 25.97 -10.65 -20.41
N TYR A 320 25.77 -11.47 -19.37
CA TYR A 320 26.86 -11.98 -18.53
C TYR A 320 27.85 -12.85 -19.32
N GLN A 321 27.34 -13.89 -19.97
CA GLN A 321 28.11 -14.77 -20.85
C GLN A 321 27.22 -15.28 -22.01
N PRO A 322 26.84 -14.41 -22.96
CA PRO A 322 25.93 -14.79 -24.02
C PRO A 322 26.50 -15.93 -24.87
N LEU A 323 25.61 -16.77 -25.40
CA LEU A 323 25.97 -17.84 -26.32
C LEU A 323 26.72 -17.29 -27.56
N PRO A 324 27.65 -18.07 -28.14
CA PRO A 324 28.30 -17.70 -29.40
C PRO A 324 27.27 -17.40 -30.51
N GLN A 325 27.53 -16.37 -31.32
CA GLN A 325 26.67 -16.08 -32.48
C GLN A 325 26.84 -17.11 -33.59
N ASN A 326 27.98 -17.81 -33.63
CA ASN A 326 28.22 -18.88 -34.59
C ASN A 326 27.43 -20.14 -34.17
N PRO A 327 26.41 -20.57 -34.94
CA PRO A 327 25.61 -21.75 -34.62
C PRO A 327 26.41 -23.06 -34.64
N ASP A 328 27.55 -23.10 -35.33
CA ASP A 328 28.38 -24.31 -35.44
C ASP A 328 29.05 -24.70 -34.11
N LEU A 329 29.11 -23.77 -33.16
CA LEU A 329 29.69 -23.97 -31.82
C LEU A 329 28.65 -24.39 -30.78
N ILE A 330 27.39 -24.54 -31.19
CA ILE A 330 26.27 -24.81 -30.28
C ILE A 330 25.57 -26.09 -30.71
N GLN A 331 25.28 -26.96 -29.75
CA GLN A 331 24.48 -28.14 -29.97
C GLN A 331 23.38 -28.27 -28.92
N VAL A 332 22.16 -28.56 -29.37
CA VAL A 332 21.00 -28.74 -28.50
C VAL A 332 20.72 -30.22 -28.32
N PHE A 333 20.51 -30.62 -27.08
CA PHE A 333 20.20 -31.97 -26.67
C PHE A 333 18.84 -32.01 -26.00
N MET A 334 18.19 -33.17 -26.10
CA MET A 334 16.98 -33.45 -25.34
C MET A 334 17.32 -34.51 -24.30
N GLN A 335 17.14 -34.16 -23.03
CA GLN A 335 17.39 -35.08 -21.92
C GLN A 335 16.34 -36.22 -21.93
N PRO A 336 16.78 -37.49 -21.92
CA PRO A 336 15.87 -38.63 -21.87
C PRO A 336 15.17 -38.73 -20.51
N LEU A 337 13.96 -39.30 -20.49
CA LEU A 337 13.15 -39.47 -19.28
C LEU A 337 13.66 -40.58 -18.34
N ALA A 338 14.55 -41.44 -18.84
CA ALA A 338 15.25 -42.47 -18.09
C ALA A 338 16.76 -42.36 -18.35
N ASN A 339 17.60 -42.80 -17.41
CA ASN A 339 19.06 -42.75 -17.50
C ASN A 339 19.53 -43.27 -18.87
N GLY A 340 19.98 -42.35 -19.72
CA GLY A 340 20.32 -42.62 -21.11
C GLY A 340 21.17 -41.50 -21.68
N GLU A 341 21.88 -41.80 -22.76
CA GLU A 341 22.80 -40.86 -23.41
C GLU A 341 22.05 -39.66 -24.00
N LEU A 342 22.63 -38.47 -23.84
CA LEU A 342 22.15 -37.24 -24.46
C LEU A 342 22.28 -37.35 -25.98
N LYS A 343 21.14 -37.43 -26.68
CA LYS A 343 21.12 -37.44 -28.14
C LYS A 343 20.83 -36.04 -28.68
N PRO A 344 21.58 -35.56 -29.70
CA PRO A 344 21.33 -34.26 -30.28
C PRO A 344 19.95 -34.21 -30.92
N THR A 345 19.18 -33.16 -30.63
CA THR A 345 17.84 -33.00 -31.18
C THR A 345 17.88 -32.33 -32.53
N ARG A 346 17.38 -33.00 -33.57
CA ARG A 346 17.18 -32.37 -34.90
C ARG A 346 15.98 -31.42 -34.94
N ARG A 347 15.12 -31.44 -33.91
CA ARG A 347 13.89 -30.62 -33.88
C ARG A 347 14.18 -29.15 -33.61
N LEU A 348 15.20 -28.85 -32.80
CA LEU A 348 15.64 -27.49 -32.49
C LEU A 348 17.12 -27.32 -32.86
N ALA A 349 17.38 -26.91 -34.10
CA ALA A 349 18.74 -26.61 -34.57
C ALA A 349 19.31 -25.35 -33.88
N ALA A 350 20.63 -25.21 -33.83
CA ALA A 350 21.32 -24.09 -33.18
C ALA A 350 20.86 -22.71 -33.70
N THR A 351 20.66 -22.56 -35.02
CA THR A 351 20.10 -21.33 -35.60
C THR A 351 18.69 -21.03 -35.09
N LYS A 352 17.81 -22.03 -35.02
CA LYS A 352 16.45 -21.88 -34.48
C LYS A 352 16.46 -21.53 -32.99
N LEU A 353 17.39 -22.11 -32.22
CA LEU A 353 17.59 -21.77 -30.82
C LEU A 353 17.97 -20.29 -30.67
N LEU A 354 18.96 -19.82 -31.42
CA LEU A 354 19.40 -18.43 -31.36
C LEU A 354 18.26 -17.46 -31.71
N THR A 355 17.46 -17.77 -32.74
CA THR A 355 16.25 -17.01 -33.09
C THR A 355 15.20 -17.03 -31.97
N LEU A 356 14.97 -18.18 -31.34
CA LEU A 356 14.03 -18.29 -30.21
C LEU A 356 14.48 -17.43 -29.03
N LEU A 357 15.76 -17.47 -28.66
CA LEU A 357 16.33 -16.66 -27.60
C LEU A 357 16.27 -15.16 -27.94
N GLU A 358 16.47 -14.80 -29.21
CA GLU A 358 16.32 -13.43 -29.69
C GLU A 358 14.88 -12.93 -29.59
N GLN A 359 13.87 -13.75 -29.87
CA GLN A 359 12.46 -13.37 -29.65
C GLN A 359 12.09 -13.33 -28.16
N ALA A 360 12.72 -14.17 -27.34
CA ALA A 360 12.47 -14.25 -25.91
C ALA A 360 13.10 -13.09 -25.12
N SER A 361 14.16 -12.45 -25.63
CA SER A 361 14.92 -11.43 -24.88
C SER A 361 14.24 -10.06 -24.75
N PRO A 362 13.64 -9.48 -25.81
CA PRO A 362 13.05 -8.14 -25.77
C PRO A 362 11.99 -8.01 -24.69
N SER A 363 12.06 -6.90 -23.95
CA SER A 363 11.12 -6.56 -22.87
C SER A 363 11.01 -7.62 -21.76
N PHE A 364 11.95 -8.56 -21.65
CA PHE A 364 11.95 -9.55 -20.57
C PHE A 364 11.99 -8.88 -19.19
N VAL A 365 12.88 -7.89 -19.01
CA VAL A 365 13.00 -7.14 -17.75
C VAL A 365 11.71 -6.36 -17.44
N GLN A 366 11.08 -5.75 -18.43
CA GLN A 366 9.80 -5.05 -18.25
C GLN A 366 8.69 -6.01 -17.82
N LEU A 367 8.62 -7.18 -18.46
CA LEU A 367 7.66 -8.23 -18.10
C LEU A 367 7.91 -8.77 -16.68
N MET A 368 9.17 -8.96 -16.29
CA MET A 368 9.56 -9.35 -14.93
C MET A 368 9.07 -8.32 -13.90
N VAL A 369 9.38 -7.04 -14.12
CA VAL A 369 8.97 -5.94 -13.24
C VAL A 369 7.45 -5.88 -13.13
N GLN A 370 6.74 -5.99 -14.25
CA GLN A 370 5.29 -5.97 -14.27
C GLN A 370 4.68 -7.14 -13.49
N ARG A 371 5.21 -8.37 -13.65
CA ARG A 371 4.72 -9.55 -12.94
C ARG A 371 5.01 -9.48 -11.44
N GLN A 372 6.20 -9.04 -11.05
CA GLN A 372 6.53 -8.83 -9.64
C GLN A 372 5.65 -7.74 -9.02
N TRP A 373 5.47 -6.63 -9.75
CA TRP A 373 4.62 -5.54 -9.27
C TRP A 373 3.18 -6.01 -9.09
N ALA A 374 2.60 -6.70 -10.08
CA ALA A 374 1.26 -7.25 -9.98
C ALA A 374 1.13 -8.24 -8.81
N PHE A 375 2.10 -9.12 -8.61
CA PHE A 375 2.09 -10.09 -7.51
C PHE A 375 2.07 -9.42 -6.13
N PHE A 376 2.86 -8.37 -5.93
CA PHE A 376 2.95 -7.69 -4.64
C PHE A 376 1.89 -6.61 -4.40
N HIS A 377 1.44 -5.94 -5.45
CA HIS A 377 0.60 -4.72 -5.36
C HIS A 377 -0.82 -4.90 -5.88
N ALA A 378 -1.15 -5.99 -6.57
CA ALA A 378 -2.56 -6.27 -6.88
C ALA A 378 -3.33 -6.63 -5.60
N PRO A 379 -4.64 -6.33 -5.54
CA PRO A 379 -5.49 -6.76 -4.44
C PRO A 379 -5.47 -8.28 -4.35
N TYR A 380 -5.22 -8.81 -3.15
CA TYR A 380 -5.24 -10.25 -2.91
C TYR A 380 -6.71 -10.73 -2.89
N PRO A 381 -7.11 -11.74 -3.69
CA PRO A 381 -8.53 -12.08 -3.79
C PRO A 381 -9.03 -12.79 -2.53
N GLU A 382 -10.07 -12.23 -1.92
CA GLU A 382 -11.41 -12.83 -1.71
C GLU A 382 -12.20 -12.00 -0.67
N GLN A 383 -11.55 -11.35 0.31
CA GLN A 383 -12.26 -10.70 1.43
C GLN A 383 -11.51 -9.48 2.04
N SER A 384 -10.44 -8.97 1.42
CA SER A 384 -9.62 -7.89 1.98
C SER A 384 -9.07 -6.99 0.87
N PRO A 385 -9.11 -5.65 1.03
CA PRO A 385 -8.58 -4.69 0.06
C PRO A 385 -7.04 -4.59 0.08
N ASP A 386 -6.37 -5.33 0.96
CA ASP A 386 -4.92 -5.20 1.19
C ASP A 386 -4.12 -5.90 0.09
N ALA A 387 -3.04 -5.26 -0.35
CA ALA A 387 -2.10 -5.88 -1.26
C ALA A 387 -1.18 -6.85 -0.49
N LEU A 388 -0.61 -7.83 -1.19
CA LEU A 388 0.30 -8.82 -0.60
C LEU A 388 1.48 -8.15 0.13
N VAL A 389 2.00 -7.04 -0.40
CA VAL A 389 3.06 -6.24 0.22
C VAL A 389 2.66 -5.70 1.60
N ASP A 390 1.39 -5.35 1.81
CA ASP A 390 0.91 -4.82 3.09
C ASP A 390 0.91 -5.92 4.16
N ARG A 391 0.53 -7.15 3.78
CA ARG A 391 0.55 -8.34 4.66
C ARG A 391 1.97 -8.74 5.03
N LEU A 392 2.87 -8.85 4.06
CA LEU A 392 4.27 -9.19 4.31
C LEU A 392 4.98 -8.11 5.17
N SER A 393 4.67 -6.84 4.94
CA SER A 393 5.19 -5.73 5.75
C SER A 393 4.70 -5.81 7.20
N THR A 394 3.45 -6.23 7.41
CA THR A 394 2.88 -6.46 8.74
C THR A 394 3.59 -7.59 9.47
N ILE A 395 3.76 -8.74 8.79
CA ILE A 395 4.48 -9.89 9.33
C ILE A 395 5.91 -9.49 9.73
N ARG A 396 6.63 -8.79 8.84
CA ARG A 396 7.98 -8.30 9.11
C ARG A 396 8.03 -7.35 10.31
N MET A 397 7.09 -6.41 10.42
CA MET A 397 7.04 -5.49 11.54
C MET A 397 6.82 -6.23 12.87
N VAL A 398 5.96 -7.25 12.89
CA VAL A 398 5.71 -8.06 14.08
C VAL A 398 6.97 -8.83 14.48
N MET A 399 7.70 -9.41 13.52
CA MET A 399 8.95 -10.13 13.79
C MET A 399 10.06 -9.22 14.31
N LEU A 400 10.25 -8.04 13.70
CA LEU A 400 11.23 -7.06 14.19
C LEU A 400 10.91 -6.60 15.62
N ARG A 401 9.62 -6.49 16.00
CA ARG A 401 9.24 -6.18 17.38
C ARG A 401 9.53 -7.34 18.33
N ALA A 402 9.31 -8.59 17.90
CA ALA A 402 9.64 -9.77 18.69
C ALA A 402 11.15 -9.87 18.93
N GLU A 403 11.94 -9.68 17.87
CA GLU A 403 13.40 -9.65 17.91
C GLU A 403 13.93 -8.56 18.84
N LEU A 404 13.48 -7.30 18.68
CA LEU A 404 13.88 -6.20 19.56
C LEU A 404 13.53 -6.44 21.03
N ARG A 405 12.42 -7.15 21.30
CA ARG A 405 12.06 -7.55 22.67
C ARG A 405 12.95 -8.65 23.20
N LEU A 406 13.28 -9.66 22.39
CA LEU A 406 14.24 -10.71 22.76
C LEU A 406 15.63 -10.14 23.03
N LEU A 407 16.13 -9.25 22.16
CA LEU A 407 17.38 -8.53 22.35
C LEU A 407 17.38 -7.69 23.64
N SER A 408 16.24 -7.09 24.00
CA SER A 408 16.10 -6.38 25.27
C SER A 408 16.09 -7.30 26.50
N LEU A 409 15.79 -8.59 26.30
CA LEU A 409 15.71 -9.63 27.31
C LEU A 409 16.97 -10.48 27.40
N GLU A 410 17.95 -10.39 26.49
CA GLU A 410 19.16 -11.23 26.49
C GLU A 410 19.96 -11.17 27.81
N ASN A 411 19.88 -10.08 28.56
CA ASN A 411 20.46 -9.94 29.92
C ASN A 411 19.59 -10.56 31.06
N HIS A 412 18.43 -11.10 30.73
CA HIS A 412 17.40 -11.60 31.65
C HIS A 412 16.80 -12.96 31.25
N LEU A 413 17.18 -13.54 30.10
CA LEU A 413 16.76 -14.87 29.65
C LEU A 413 17.46 -15.96 30.47
N GLN A 414 16.69 -16.93 30.95
CA GLN A 414 17.22 -18.13 31.61
C GLN A 414 17.90 -19.06 30.59
N ALA A 415 18.80 -19.93 31.06
CA ALA A 415 19.58 -20.83 30.18
C ALA A 415 18.70 -21.76 29.32
N THR A 416 17.51 -22.12 29.80
CA THR A 416 16.51 -22.91 29.06
C THR A 416 15.84 -22.11 27.93
N GLU A 417 15.69 -20.79 28.09
CA GLU A 417 15.09 -19.90 27.08
C GLU A 417 16.09 -19.52 25.97
N ARG A 418 17.40 -19.72 26.19
CA ARG A 418 18.46 -19.52 25.19
C ARG A 418 18.70 -20.74 24.30
N ALA A 419 18.15 -21.91 24.67
CA ALA A 419 18.35 -23.17 23.97
C ALA A 419 17.30 -23.44 22.88
N VAL A 420 16.24 -22.63 22.86
CA VAL A 420 15.16 -22.58 21.86
C VAL A 420 15.48 -21.44 20.89
#